data_AF-A0A4R4YLH4-F1
#
_entry.id   AF-A0A4R4YLH4-F1
#
_cell.length_a   1.000
_cell.length_b   1.000
_cell.length_c   1.000
_cell.angle_alpha   90.00
_cell.angle_beta   90.00
_cell.angle_gamma   90.00
#
_symmetry.space_group_name_H-M   'P 1'
#
loop_
_entity.id
_entity.type
_entity.pdbx_description
1 polymer ?
#
loop_
_entity_poly.entity_id
_entity_poly.type
_entity_poly.pdbx_seq_one_letter_code
_entity_poly.pdbx_strand_id
1 'polypeptide(L)' 'MTTAVAAAIRERARSVWRSLEEARRDNDAHAMLLAADDWDEVQRLARAHGVNLGDITDGKDDLSA' A
#
# COMPACT_ATOMS: atom_id res chain seq x y z
N MET A 1 -7.07 -16.61 10.99
CA MET A 1 -7.88 -16.48 9.75
C MET A 1 -7.95 -15.01 9.39
N THR A 2 -7.36 -14.62 8.27
CA THR A 2 -7.54 -13.27 7.71
C THR A 2 -8.92 -13.23 7.06
N THR A 3 -9.73 -12.21 7.34
CA THR A 3 -11.05 -12.06 6.70
C THR A 3 -10.87 -11.67 5.23
N ALA A 4 -11.87 -11.96 4.39
CA ALA A 4 -11.85 -11.55 2.98
C ALA A 4 -11.63 -10.04 2.81
N VAL A 5 -12.21 -9.23 3.70
CA VAL A 5 -12.02 -7.77 3.74
C VAL A 5 -10.57 -7.39 4.04
N ALA A 6 -9.94 -8.02 5.02
CA ALA A 6 -8.55 -7.75 5.35
C ALA A 6 -7.59 -8.15 4.23
N ALA A 7 -7.89 -9.23 3.50
CA ALA A 7 -7.11 -9.62 2.31
C ALA A 7 -7.22 -8.58 1.19
N ALA A 8 -8.44 -8.10 0.90
CA ALA A 8 -8.68 -7.09 -0.13
C ALA A 8 -8.00 -5.74 0.20
N ILE A 9 -8.05 -5.31 1.47
CA ILE A 9 -7.36 -4.09 1.92
C ILE A 9 -5.85 -4.20 1.72
N ARG A 10 -5.24 -5.33 2.10
CA ARG A 10 -3.80 -5.57 1.91
C ARG A 10 -3.41 -5.63 0.44
N GLU A 11 -4.26 -6.19 -0.40
CA GLU A 11 -4.04 -6.21 -1.85
C GLU A 11 -4.06 -4.80 -2.44
N ARG A 12 -5.06 -3.99 -2.08
CA ARG A 12 -5.13 -2.58 -2.52
C ARG A 12 -3.91 -1.80 -2.02
N ALA A 13 -3.51 -1.98 -0.76
CA ALA A 13 -2.29 -1.37 -0.20
C ALA A 13 -1.03 -1.73 -0.99
N ARG A 14 -0.81 -3.01 -1.32
CA ARG A 14 0.33 -3.46 -2.15
C ARG A 14 0.29 -2.87 -3.57
N SER A 15 -0.89 -2.65 -4.13
CA SER A 15 -1.05 -2.03 -5.45
C SER A 15 -0.64 -0.55 -5.40
N VAL A 16 -1.20 0.21 -4.47
CA VAL A 16 -0.93 1.64 -4.33
C VAL A 16 0.55 1.90 -3.99
N TRP A 17 1.14 1.07 -3.11
CA TRP A 17 2.55 1.18 -2.77
C TRP A 17 3.47 0.95 -4.00
N ARG A 18 3.12 0.00 -4.87
CA ARG A 18 3.84 -0.17 -6.15
C ARG A 18 3.70 1.05 -7.05
N SER A 19 2.51 1.63 -7.17
CA SER A 19 2.31 2.83 -7.98
C SER A 19 3.10 4.03 -7.45
N LEU A 20 3.21 4.18 -6.12
CA LEU A 20 4.10 5.19 -5.50
C LEU A 20 5.56 4.98 -5.87
N GLU A 21 6.04 3.74 -5.80
CA GLU A 21 7.43 3.39 -6.11
C GLU A 21 7.74 3.55 -7.61
N GLU A 22 6.80 3.19 -8.49
CA GLU A 22 6.89 3.41 -9.93
C GLU A 22 6.93 4.91 -10.27
N ALA A 23 5.98 5.70 -9.75
CA ALA A 23 5.94 7.14 -9.96
C ALA A 23 7.20 7.84 -9.46
N ARG A 24 7.76 7.37 -8.33
CA ARG A 24 9.04 7.83 -7.81
C ARG A 24 10.21 7.50 -8.75
N ARG A 25 10.26 6.28 -9.30
CA ARG A 25 11.31 5.87 -10.26
C ARG A 25 11.26 6.69 -11.54
N ASP A 26 10.06 7.00 -12.00
CA ASP A 26 9.83 7.78 -13.21
C ASP A 26 9.94 9.30 -12.98
N ASN A 27 10.14 9.73 -11.73
CA ASN A 27 10.13 11.12 -11.30
C ASN A 27 8.87 11.88 -11.77
N ASP A 28 7.73 11.19 -11.79
CA ASP A 28 6.43 11.74 -12.15
C ASP A 28 5.73 12.28 -10.90
N ALA A 29 5.89 13.58 -10.68
CA ALA A 29 5.30 14.27 -9.54
C ALA A 29 3.76 14.21 -9.52
N HIS A 30 3.11 14.15 -10.69
CA HIS A 30 1.65 14.07 -10.73
C HIS A 30 1.17 12.68 -10.31
N ALA A 31 1.78 11.62 -10.85
CA ALA A 31 1.48 10.25 -10.47
C ALA A 31 1.79 9.99 -8.99
N MET A 32 2.86 10.57 -8.44
CA MET A 32 3.17 10.49 -7.01
C MET A 32 2.06 11.11 -6.15
N LEU A 33 1.53 12.28 -6.54
CA LEU A 33 0.45 12.93 -5.79
C LEU A 33 -0.85 12.11 -5.80
N LEU A 34 -1.20 11.53 -6.95
CA LEU A 34 -2.37 10.66 -7.06
C LEU A 34 -2.21 9.40 -6.20
N ALA A 35 -1.07 8.72 -6.32
CA ALA A 35 -0.81 7.50 -5.54
C ALA A 35 -0.69 7.77 -4.03
N ALA A 36 -0.27 8.98 -3.63
CA ALA A 36 -0.25 9.40 -2.23
C ALA A 36 -1.67 9.60 -1.67
N ASP A 37 -2.59 10.19 -2.44
CA ASP A 37 -4.00 10.33 -2.02
C ASP A 37 -4.68 8.96 -1.88
N ASP A 38 -4.45 8.06 -2.84
CA ASP A 38 -4.90 6.67 -2.78
C ASP A 38 -4.35 5.95 -1.54
N TRP A 39 -3.09 6.21 -1.18
CA TRP A 39 -2.46 5.60 0.00
C TRP A 39 -3.14 6.07 1.29
N ASP A 40 -3.47 7.36 1.38
CA ASP A 40 -4.22 7.90 2.50
C ASP A 40 -5.62 7.30 2.63
N GLU A 41 -6.33 7.06 1.51
CA GLU A 41 -7.61 6.35 1.52
C GLU A 41 -7.45 4.93 2.06
N VAL A 42 -6.47 4.18 1.57
CA VAL A 42 -6.22 2.80 2.00
C VAL A 42 -5.85 2.74 3.49
N GLN A 43 -5.05 3.68 3.98
CA GLN A 43 -4.74 3.77 5.41
C GLN A 43 -5.98 4.06 6.26
N ARG A 44 -6.90 4.93 5.80
CA ARG A 44 -8.17 5.20 6.48
C ARG A 44 -9.03 3.93 6.53
N LEU A 45 -9.14 3.21 5.42
CA LEU A 45 -9.90 1.96 5.34
C LEU A 45 -9.30 0.87 6.24
N ALA A 46 -7.97 0.71 6.24
CA ALA A 46 -7.29 -0.24 7.09
C ALA A 46 -7.53 0.03 8.58
N ARG A 47 -7.46 1.31 9.00
CA ARG A 47 -7.80 1.71 10.38
C ARG A 47 -9.25 1.39 10.74
N ALA A 48 -10.21 1.66 9.84
CA ALA A 48 -11.62 1.37 10.08
C ALA A 48 -11.91 -0.14 10.26
N HIS A 49 -11.09 -1.01 9.66
CA HIS A 49 -11.22 -2.45 9.73
C HIS A 49 -10.20 -3.15 10.65
N GLY A 50 -9.37 -2.39 11.39
CA GLY A 50 -8.35 -2.94 12.28
C GLY A 50 -7.25 -3.74 11.55
N VAL A 51 -6.94 -3.38 10.30
CA VAL A 51 -5.91 -4.04 9.48
C VAL A 51 -4.58 -3.31 9.64
N ASN A 52 -3.54 -4.05 10.00
CA ASN A 52 -2.15 -3.54 10.00
C ASN A 52 -1.54 -3.66 8.58
N LEU A 53 -0.87 -2.59 8.14
CA LEU A 53 -0.20 -2.47 6.84
C LEU A 53 1.33 -2.26 6.95
N GLY A 54 1.92 -2.32 8.15
CA GLY A 54 3.35 -2.00 8.35
C GLY A 54 4.33 -2.92 7.59
N ASP A 55 3.90 -4.15 7.28
CA ASP A 55 4.63 -5.10 6.44
C ASP A 55 4.79 -4.62 4.98
N ILE A 56 3.85 -3.82 4.48
CA ILE A 56 3.83 -3.37 3.09
C ILE A 56 4.83 -2.23 2.84
N THR A 57 5.04 -1.37 3.83
CA THR A 57 5.96 -0.22 3.72
C THR A 57 7.40 -0.56 4.09
N ASP A 58 7.61 -1.58 4.93
CA ASP A 58 8.91 -1.87 5.53
C ASP A 58 9.84 -2.74 4.66
N GLY A 59 9.39 -3.20 3.48
CA GLY A 59 10.24 -3.88 2.50
C GLY A 59 11.00 -5.11 3.03
N LYS A 60 10.53 -5.74 4.12
CA LYS A 60 11.26 -6.80 4.84
C LYS A 60 11.00 -8.23 4.38
N ASP A 61 10.19 -8.42 3.34
CA ASP A 61 9.71 -9.78 3.01
C ASP A 61 10.35 -10.41 1.75
N ASP A 62 11.38 -9.80 1.14
CA ASP A 62 12.04 -10.36 -0.06
C ASP A 62 13.58 -10.54 0.04
N LEU A 63 14.17 -10.61 1.25
CA LEU A 63 15.61 -10.89 1.45
C LEU A 63 15.88 -12.07 2.40
N SER A 64 15.18 -13.18 2.20
CA SER A 64 15.56 -14.49 2.75
C SER A 64 15.24 -15.59 1.73
N ALA A 65 16.10 -15.70 0.71
CA ALA A 65 16.19 -16.85 -0.19
C ALA A 65 17.67 -17.27 -0.29
#